data_AF-A0A359JK51-F1
#
_entry.id   AF-A0A359JK51-F1
#
_cell.length_a   1.000
_cell.length_b   1.000
_cell.length_c   1.000
_cell.angle_alpha   90.00
_cell.angle_beta   90.00
_cell.angle_gamma   90.00
#
_symmetry.space_group_name_H-M   'P 1'
#
loop_
_entity.id
_entity.type
_entity.pdbx_description
1 polymer ?
#
loop_
_entity_poly.entity_id
_entity_poly.type
_entity_poly.pdbx_seq_one_letter_code
_entity_poly.pdbx_strand_id
1 'polypeptide(L)'
;MPMMERPAVVEVNGGKYWENEFSDFYMKVFVPDTDIDGQTNNYTFRAPLLLVFEEEKMDRDAEVDFAKKTGLSKIASRVDSSVIFVYPKAEGGWEGADESFYASVIAEIKMIPVYKDGIVENFNFFTQTFEGFFARGAIFRADIYSFGKSADYVAKNLLKTLQGQYLWGPGEITPAMCSMENLSVVPDVERKDIAILSVGNSAEVNSAFEGCENLLVKDTAEYIKDFDSFVWKFKMWCGKIEFEPDFPALGMTEDVGSVLVKTSDDNDFIPGKPEEHKVGYFAYYNNGIFDNGPVPLVFGCHGGGDSSMYLTFVAEWWRIAHKYGFLFVS
;
A
#
# COMPACT_ATOMS: atom_id res chain seq x y z
N MET A 1 -15.52 12.43 5.24
CA MET A 1 -15.40 13.81 4.70
C MET A 1 -13.92 14.10 4.69
N PRO A 2 -13.37 14.54 3.55
CA PRO A 2 -11.94 14.74 3.43
C PRO A 2 -11.44 15.82 4.38
N MET A 3 -10.16 15.74 4.73
CA MET A 3 -9.50 16.77 5.53
C MET A 3 -9.39 18.04 4.70
N MET A 4 -10.06 19.12 5.10
CA MET A 4 -9.98 20.40 4.37
C MET A 4 -8.79 21.25 4.81
N GLU A 5 -8.19 20.91 5.96
CA GLU A 5 -6.96 21.52 6.47
C GLU A 5 -5.88 20.45 6.55
N ARG A 6 -4.63 20.85 6.28
CA ARG A 6 -3.51 19.91 6.36
C ARG A 6 -3.31 19.53 7.84
N PRO A 7 -3.30 18.24 8.20
CA PRO A 7 -3.11 17.84 9.57
C PRO A 7 -1.71 18.27 10.06
N ALA A 8 -1.62 18.60 11.35
CA ALA A 8 -0.36 18.98 11.96
C ALA A 8 0.59 17.78 12.03
N VAL A 9 1.75 17.93 11.41
CA VAL A 9 2.81 16.91 11.42
C VAL A 9 3.74 17.19 12.59
N VAL A 10 4.01 16.16 13.40
CA VAL A 10 4.97 16.20 14.50
C VAL A 10 6.11 15.22 14.25
N GLU A 11 7.30 15.59 14.68
CA GLU A 11 8.46 14.70 14.69
C GLU A 11 8.35 13.72 15.86
N VAL A 12 8.62 12.44 15.60
CA VAL A 12 8.67 11.38 16.60
C VAL A 12 9.96 10.59 16.45
N ASN A 13 10.25 9.67 17.38
CA ASN A 13 11.43 8.85 17.26
C ASN A 13 11.35 7.95 16.00
N GLY A 14 12.24 8.16 15.04
CA GLY A 14 12.36 7.34 13.84
C GLY A 14 11.33 7.66 12.75
N GLY A 15 10.78 8.87 12.73
CA GLY A 15 9.90 9.34 11.65
C GLY A 15 9.02 10.51 12.04
N LYS A 16 7.96 10.69 11.26
CA LYS A 16 6.93 11.71 11.45
C LYS A 16 5.60 11.08 11.78
N TYR A 17 4.74 11.87 12.40
CA TYR A 17 3.43 11.42 12.82
C TYR A 17 2.40 12.52 12.60
N TRP A 18 1.19 12.13 12.21
CA TRP A 18 0.02 13.01 12.20
C TRP A 18 -1.24 12.17 12.45
N GLU A 19 -2.30 12.84 12.87
CA GLU A 19 -3.58 12.19 13.13
C GLU A 19 -4.74 13.10 12.72
N ASN A 20 -5.88 12.47 12.45
CA ASN A 20 -7.13 13.17 12.19
C ASN A 20 -8.32 12.38 12.74
N GLU A 21 -9.31 13.11 13.23
CA GLU A 21 -10.59 12.54 13.63
C GLU A 21 -11.61 12.71 12.52
N PHE A 22 -12.15 11.59 12.03
CA PHE A 22 -13.22 11.56 11.05
C PHE A 22 -14.57 11.35 11.76
N SER A 23 -15.67 11.36 10.99
CA SER A 23 -17.00 11.10 11.56
C SER A 23 -17.07 9.71 12.20
N ASP A 24 -16.54 8.71 11.51
CA ASP A 24 -16.78 7.30 11.82
C ASP A 24 -15.58 6.61 12.46
N PHE A 25 -14.40 7.23 12.44
CA PHE A 25 -13.15 6.64 12.91
C PHE A 25 -12.08 7.67 13.29
N TYR A 26 -11.07 7.19 14.00
CA TYR A 26 -9.79 7.87 14.20
C TYR A 26 -8.77 7.29 13.24
N MET A 27 -7.99 8.15 12.59
CA MET A 27 -6.84 7.73 11.78
C MET A 27 -5.59 8.41 12.29
N LYS A 28 -4.53 7.62 12.44
CA LYS A 28 -3.22 8.08 12.87
C LYS A 28 -2.19 7.47 11.93
N VAL A 29 -1.22 8.27 11.53
CA VAL A 29 -0.29 7.87 10.47
C VAL A 29 1.12 8.09 10.95
N PHE A 30 1.86 6.99 11.04
CA PHE A 30 3.29 7.00 11.28
C PHE A 30 4.04 6.84 9.96
N VAL A 31 4.87 7.83 9.64
CA VAL A 31 5.71 7.85 8.45
C VAL A 31 7.15 7.62 8.92
N PRO A 32 7.68 6.38 8.85
CA PRO A 32 9.02 6.09 9.32
C PRO A 32 10.08 6.78 8.46
N ASP A 33 11.23 7.08 9.06
CA ASP A 33 12.39 7.57 8.32
C ASP A 33 12.79 6.58 7.22
N THR A 34 13.14 7.12 6.04
CA THR A 34 13.60 6.35 4.90
C THR A 34 14.73 7.06 4.17
N ASP A 35 15.64 6.26 3.59
CA ASP A 35 16.70 6.73 2.70
C ASP A 35 16.21 6.85 1.24
N ILE A 36 14.96 6.47 0.96
CA ILE A 36 14.38 6.50 -0.39
C ILE A 36 13.98 7.93 -0.76
N ASP A 37 14.51 8.41 -1.89
CA ASP A 37 14.06 9.63 -2.56
C ASP A 37 12.74 9.35 -3.30
N GLY A 38 11.64 9.22 -2.55
CA GLY A 38 10.33 8.82 -3.09
C GLY A 38 9.66 9.87 -3.98
N GLN A 39 10.12 11.13 -3.90
CA GLN A 39 9.73 12.20 -4.81
C GLN A 39 10.34 11.99 -6.20
N THR A 40 11.56 11.46 -6.27
CA THR A 40 12.22 11.13 -7.54
C THR A 40 11.77 9.76 -8.07
N ASN A 41 11.74 8.75 -7.20
CA ASN A 41 11.36 7.38 -7.54
C ASN A 41 10.13 6.98 -6.72
N ASN A 42 8.95 7.12 -7.31
CA ASN A 42 7.70 6.95 -6.57
C ASN A 42 7.27 5.47 -6.50
N TYR A 43 7.29 4.92 -5.29
CA TYR A 43 6.93 3.51 -5.03
C TYR A 43 5.47 3.28 -4.68
N THR A 44 4.59 4.30 -4.67
CA THR A 44 3.21 4.15 -4.13
C THR A 44 2.47 2.99 -4.78
N PHE A 45 2.64 2.81 -6.10
CA PHE A 45 1.96 1.77 -6.85
C PHE A 45 2.32 0.35 -6.38
N ARG A 46 3.50 0.15 -5.78
CA ARG A 46 3.96 -1.13 -5.21
C ARG A 46 3.99 -1.19 -3.70
N ALA A 47 3.93 -0.05 -3.03
CA ALA A 47 3.92 0.02 -1.58
C ALA A 47 2.67 -0.67 -1.02
N PRO A 48 2.79 -1.51 0.02
CA PRO A 48 1.62 -2.01 0.72
C PRO A 48 0.91 -0.84 1.39
N LEU A 49 -0.42 -0.90 1.41
CA LEU A 49 -1.24 -0.05 2.25
C LEU A 49 -1.38 -0.74 3.60
N LEU A 50 -0.44 -0.44 4.51
CA LEU A 50 -0.36 -1.06 5.83
C LEU A 50 -1.39 -0.42 6.76
N LEU A 51 -2.53 -1.09 6.92
CA LEU A 51 -3.60 -0.70 7.84
C LEU A 51 -3.48 -1.53 9.11
N VAL A 52 -3.29 -0.87 10.24
CA VAL A 52 -3.36 -1.50 11.57
C VAL A 52 -4.71 -1.17 12.16
N PHE A 53 -5.55 -2.19 12.32
CA PHE A 53 -6.80 -2.05 13.05
C PHE A 53 -6.52 -2.28 14.52
N GLU A 54 -6.48 -1.19 15.29
CA GLU A 54 -6.12 -1.20 16.70
C GLU A 54 -7.21 -1.93 17.50
N GLU A 55 -6.89 -2.96 18.29
CA GLU A 55 -7.91 -3.61 19.14
C GLU A 55 -8.56 -2.62 20.11
N GLU A 56 -7.73 -1.81 20.75
CA GLU A 56 -8.10 -0.68 21.59
C GLU A 56 -7.32 0.54 21.09
N LYS A 57 -7.90 1.74 21.22
CA LYS A 57 -7.25 2.97 20.76
C LYS A 57 -5.92 3.18 21.50
N MET A 58 -4.81 3.10 20.79
CA MET A 58 -3.49 3.38 21.32
C MET A 58 -3.23 4.89 21.34
N ASP A 59 -2.16 5.29 22.03
CA ASP A 59 -1.58 6.62 21.89
C ASP A 59 -0.39 6.58 20.93
N ARG A 60 0.06 7.77 20.54
CA ARG A 60 1.18 7.95 19.60
C ARG A 60 2.44 7.16 19.97
N ASP A 61 2.82 7.14 21.25
CA ASP A 61 4.07 6.49 21.66
C ASP A 61 3.91 4.96 21.57
N ALA A 62 2.76 4.43 21.97
CA ALA A 62 2.42 3.01 21.82
C ALA A 62 2.35 2.56 20.36
N GLU A 63 1.82 3.40 19.45
CA GLU A 63 1.73 3.10 18.01
C GLU A 63 3.08 3.06 17.34
N VAL A 64 3.94 4.05 17.61
CA VAL A 64 5.32 4.07 17.11
C VAL A 64 6.08 2.85 17.61
N ASP A 65 5.92 2.50 18.87
CA ASP A 65 6.50 1.29 19.45
C ASP A 65 5.95 0.02 18.81
N PHE A 66 4.64 -0.05 18.56
CA PHE A 66 3.99 -1.18 17.92
C PHE A 66 4.53 -1.38 16.50
N ALA A 67 4.57 -0.32 15.68
CA ALA A 67 5.10 -0.38 14.31
C ALA A 67 6.56 -0.85 14.27
N LYS A 68 7.37 -0.45 15.26
CA LYS A 68 8.77 -0.88 15.37
C LYS A 68 8.91 -2.34 15.82
N LYS A 69 8.14 -2.76 16.83
CA LYS A 69 8.20 -4.11 17.41
C LYS A 69 7.72 -5.18 16.44
N THR A 70 6.63 -4.90 15.71
CA THR A 70 6.09 -5.79 14.68
C THR A 70 6.93 -5.78 13.41
N GLY A 71 7.67 -4.68 13.17
CA GLY A 71 8.49 -4.49 11.98
C GLY A 71 7.75 -3.84 10.81
N LEU A 72 6.51 -3.42 11.00
CA LEU A 72 5.73 -2.65 10.02
C LEU A 72 6.45 -1.38 9.58
N SER A 73 7.12 -0.67 10.51
CA SER A 73 7.91 0.52 10.18
C SER A 73 9.05 0.22 9.21
N LYS A 74 9.70 -0.94 9.38
CA LYS A 74 10.77 -1.41 8.48
C LYS A 74 10.22 -1.81 7.12
N ILE A 75 9.00 -2.33 7.04
CA ILE A 75 8.36 -2.64 5.76
C ILE A 75 8.02 -1.34 5.02
N ALA A 76 7.36 -0.41 5.72
CA ALA A 76 6.97 0.89 5.18
C ALA A 76 8.17 1.70 4.67
N SER A 77 9.27 1.75 5.42
CA SER A 77 10.45 2.53 5.03
C SER A 77 11.18 1.98 3.79
N ARG A 78 11.07 0.68 3.49
CA ARG A 78 11.66 0.07 2.27
C ARG A 78 11.03 0.55 0.96
N VAL A 79 9.91 1.25 1.01
CA VAL A 79 9.14 1.69 -0.16
C VAL A 79 8.53 3.07 0.02
N ASP A 80 9.12 3.89 0.92
CA ASP A 80 8.65 5.23 1.27
C ASP A 80 7.12 5.29 1.47
N SER A 81 6.62 4.47 2.40
CA SER A 81 5.20 4.38 2.76
C SER A 81 4.99 4.68 4.25
N SER A 82 3.75 4.56 4.70
CA SER A 82 3.34 4.79 6.08
C SER A 82 2.68 3.56 6.71
N VAL A 83 2.62 3.56 8.04
CA VAL A 83 1.78 2.66 8.83
C VAL A 83 0.58 3.47 9.31
N ILE A 84 -0.64 3.02 8.98
CA ILE A 84 -1.86 3.76 9.27
C ILE A 84 -2.66 3.00 10.32
N PHE A 85 -2.80 3.58 11.50
CA PHE A 85 -3.59 3.05 12.60
C PHE A 85 -5.00 3.58 12.52
N VAL A 86 -5.97 2.70 12.70
CA VAL A 86 -7.39 3.01 12.60
C VAL A 86 -8.17 2.41 13.77
N TYR A 87 -9.06 3.21 14.35
CA TYR A 87 -9.98 2.77 15.40
C TYR A 87 -11.39 3.35 15.17
N PRO A 88 -12.47 2.55 15.27
CA PRO A 88 -13.84 3.00 15.02
C PRO A 88 -14.36 3.93 16.12
N LYS A 89 -15.26 4.85 15.72
CA LYS A 89 -16.02 5.71 16.64
C LYS A 89 -17.41 5.18 16.96
N ALA A 90 -17.79 4.04 16.39
CA ALA A 90 -19.07 3.41 16.66
C ALA A 90 -19.26 3.14 18.16
N GLU A 91 -20.52 3.21 18.63
CA GLU A 91 -20.85 2.82 20.00
C GLU A 91 -20.49 1.34 20.20
N GLY A 92 -19.71 1.03 21.24
CA GLY A 92 -19.15 -0.32 21.44
C GLY A 92 -17.87 -0.62 20.64
N GLY A 93 -17.29 0.35 19.94
CA GLY A 93 -16.05 0.18 19.19
C GLY A 93 -16.22 -0.80 18.02
N TRP A 94 -15.37 -1.83 17.95
CA TRP A 94 -15.40 -2.84 16.88
C TRP A 94 -16.71 -3.65 16.83
N GLU A 95 -17.39 -3.83 17.96
CA GLU A 95 -18.66 -4.57 18.00
C GLU A 95 -19.81 -3.80 17.33
N GLY A 96 -19.72 -2.46 17.32
CA GLY A 96 -20.70 -1.59 16.67
C GLY A 96 -20.32 -1.17 15.25
N ALA A 97 -19.10 -1.49 14.79
CA ALA A 97 -18.66 -1.18 13.44
C ALA A 97 -19.18 -2.22 12.43
N ASP A 98 -19.68 -1.76 11.29
CA ASP A 98 -20.13 -2.61 10.17
C ASP A 98 -19.22 -2.44 8.94
N GLU A 99 -19.54 -3.08 7.83
CA GLU A 99 -18.77 -2.98 6.57
C GLU A 99 -18.60 -1.55 6.04
N SER A 100 -19.50 -0.62 6.39
CA SER A 100 -19.42 0.78 5.94
C SER A 100 -18.22 1.49 6.54
N PHE A 101 -17.75 1.07 7.73
CA PHE A 101 -16.53 1.61 8.35
C PHE A 101 -15.33 1.45 7.43
N TYR A 102 -15.11 0.27 6.84
CA TYR A 102 -13.97 0.05 5.96
C TYR A 102 -14.07 0.91 4.69
N ALA A 103 -15.28 1.05 4.13
CA ALA A 103 -15.50 1.95 2.99
C ALA A 103 -15.18 3.42 3.35
N SER A 104 -15.55 3.87 4.55
CA SER A 104 -15.20 5.21 5.06
C SER A 104 -13.70 5.39 5.22
N VAL A 105 -12.96 4.38 5.70
CA VAL A 105 -11.49 4.43 5.81
C VAL A 105 -10.84 4.53 4.44
N ILE A 106 -11.23 3.65 3.51
CA ILE A 106 -10.68 3.62 2.15
C ILE A 106 -10.97 4.91 1.37
N ALA A 107 -12.12 5.54 1.61
CA ALA A 107 -12.46 6.81 0.97
C ALA A 107 -11.44 7.93 1.29
N GLU A 108 -10.77 7.87 2.44
CA GLU A 108 -9.79 8.86 2.92
C GLU A 108 -8.34 8.52 2.53
N ILE A 109 -8.15 7.54 1.64
CA ILE A 109 -6.85 7.11 1.10
C ILE A 109 -6.79 7.44 -0.39
N LYS A 110 -5.66 8.01 -0.84
CA LYS A 110 -5.44 8.36 -2.26
C LYS A 110 -4.02 8.04 -2.69
N MET A 111 -3.89 7.55 -3.92
CA MET A 111 -2.62 7.34 -4.59
C MET A 111 -2.35 8.54 -5.50
N ILE A 112 -1.60 9.51 -5.00
CA ILE A 112 -1.22 10.72 -5.74
C ILE A 112 0.29 10.89 -5.62
N PRO A 113 1.00 11.19 -6.72
CA PRO A 113 2.45 11.23 -6.72
C PRO A 113 3.04 12.45 -6.03
N VAL A 114 2.26 13.53 -5.91
CA VAL A 114 2.63 14.74 -5.16
C VAL A 114 2.18 14.57 -3.72
N TYR A 115 3.14 14.35 -2.82
CA TYR A 115 2.89 14.15 -1.41
C TYR A 115 4.04 14.66 -0.56
N LYS A 116 3.75 14.85 0.73
CA LYS A 116 4.75 15.14 1.75
C LYS A 116 4.26 14.60 3.09
N ASP A 117 5.15 14.01 3.88
CA ASP A 117 4.83 13.50 5.22
C ASP A 117 3.67 12.49 5.22
N GLY A 118 3.57 11.64 4.18
CA GLY A 118 2.49 10.67 4.01
C GLY A 118 1.10 11.28 3.67
N ILE A 119 1.04 12.58 3.37
CA ILE A 119 -0.19 13.31 3.05
C ILE A 119 -0.14 13.75 1.58
N VAL A 120 -1.22 13.47 0.85
CA VAL A 120 -1.41 13.96 -0.52
C VAL A 120 -2.41 15.10 -0.56
N GLU A 121 -2.24 15.98 -1.54
CA GLU A 121 -3.20 17.04 -1.88
C GLU A 121 -3.95 16.62 -3.12
N ASN A 122 -5.27 16.53 -3.04
CA ASN A 122 -6.10 16.17 -4.19
C ASN A 122 -6.70 17.43 -4.83
N PHE A 123 -6.52 17.55 -6.13
CA PHE A 123 -7.15 18.56 -6.96
C PHE A 123 -7.92 17.87 -8.06
N ASN A 124 -9.17 18.26 -8.25
CA ASN A 124 -9.94 17.80 -9.38
C ASN A 124 -9.25 18.23 -10.68
N PHE A 125 -8.85 17.29 -11.52
CA PHE A 125 -8.13 17.59 -12.75
C PHE A 125 -8.94 18.48 -13.72
N PHE A 126 -10.27 18.31 -13.79
CA PHE A 126 -11.10 19.04 -14.74
C PHE A 126 -11.49 20.43 -14.24
N THR A 127 -11.88 20.55 -12.97
CA THR A 127 -12.35 21.81 -12.39
C THR A 127 -11.23 22.61 -11.73
N GLN A 128 -10.03 22.02 -11.54
CA GLN A 128 -8.89 22.61 -10.84
C GLN A 128 -9.23 23.04 -9.41
N THR A 129 -10.21 22.38 -8.79
CA THR A 129 -10.67 22.67 -7.43
C THR A 129 -9.99 21.74 -6.44
N PHE A 130 -9.54 22.29 -5.31
CA PHE A 130 -9.03 21.52 -4.19
C PHE A 130 -10.14 20.65 -3.58
N GLU A 131 -9.88 19.35 -3.44
CA GLU A 131 -10.84 18.36 -2.92
C GLU A 131 -10.48 17.85 -1.51
N GLY A 132 -9.31 18.23 -0.98
CA GLY A 132 -8.89 17.90 0.37
C GLY A 132 -7.50 17.26 0.47
N PHE A 133 -7.08 17.02 1.71
CA PHE A 133 -5.92 16.24 2.08
C PHE A 133 -6.33 14.80 2.39
N PHE A 134 -5.50 13.85 2.00
CA PHE A 134 -5.75 12.41 2.17
C PHE A 134 -4.49 11.70 2.66
N ALA A 135 -4.67 10.54 3.31
CA ALA A 135 -3.57 9.63 3.54
C ALA A 135 -3.07 9.07 2.22
N ARG A 136 -1.74 9.04 2.02
CA ARG A 136 -1.15 8.42 0.83
C ARG A 136 -1.23 6.90 0.93
N GLY A 137 -1.68 6.24 -0.14
CA GLY A 137 -1.60 4.79 -0.23
C GLY A 137 -2.28 4.20 -1.47
N ALA A 138 -1.95 2.95 -1.80
CA ALA A 138 -2.56 2.19 -2.88
C ALA A 138 -3.65 1.26 -2.34
N ILE A 139 -4.92 1.61 -2.54
CA ILE A 139 -6.09 0.88 -2.02
C ILE A 139 -6.11 -0.59 -2.47
N PHE A 140 -5.71 -0.86 -3.71
CA PHE A 140 -5.60 -2.23 -4.25
C PHE A 140 -4.51 -3.08 -3.58
N ARG A 141 -3.73 -2.52 -2.66
CA ARG A 141 -2.73 -3.22 -1.84
C ARG A 141 -3.03 -3.12 -0.34
N ALA A 142 -4.31 -2.95 0.02
CA ALA A 142 -4.73 -2.97 1.41
C ALA A 142 -4.29 -4.28 2.08
N ASP A 143 -3.36 -4.13 3.03
CA ASP A 143 -2.86 -5.15 3.94
C ASP A 143 -3.34 -4.80 5.34
N ILE A 144 -4.35 -5.52 5.81
CA ILE A 144 -4.97 -5.27 7.10
C ILE A 144 -4.30 -6.15 8.16
N TYR A 145 -3.55 -5.52 9.07
CA TYR A 145 -3.07 -6.13 10.30
C TYR A 145 -4.09 -5.90 11.41
N SER A 146 -4.63 -6.98 11.97
CA SER A 146 -5.70 -6.93 12.98
C SER A 146 -5.48 -7.99 14.07
N PHE A 147 -5.94 -7.70 15.29
CA PHE A 147 -5.77 -8.59 16.44
C PHE A 147 -6.94 -8.45 17.43
N GLY A 148 -7.31 -9.56 18.06
CA GLY A 148 -8.40 -9.60 19.04
C GLY A 148 -9.72 -9.09 18.44
N LYS A 149 -10.38 -8.13 19.10
CA LYS A 149 -11.68 -7.59 18.64
C LYS A 149 -11.64 -6.98 17.23
N SER A 150 -10.51 -6.39 16.84
CA SER A 150 -10.39 -5.82 15.50
C SER A 150 -10.28 -6.93 14.43
N ALA A 151 -9.62 -8.05 14.76
CA ALA A 151 -9.61 -9.23 13.90
C ALA A 151 -10.99 -9.86 13.79
N ASP A 152 -11.77 -9.90 14.88
CA ASP A 152 -13.17 -10.37 14.85
C ASP A 152 -14.04 -9.53 13.89
N TYR A 153 -13.82 -8.22 13.85
CA TYR A 153 -14.46 -7.34 12.87
C TYR A 153 -14.08 -7.73 11.43
N VAL A 154 -12.78 -7.91 11.15
CA VAL A 154 -12.29 -8.31 9.83
C VAL A 154 -12.90 -9.63 9.39
N ALA A 155 -12.89 -10.63 10.27
CA ALA A 155 -13.39 -11.97 9.98
C ALA A 155 -14.90 -12.04 9.73
N LYS A 156 -15.68 -11.14 10.32
CA LYS A 156 -17.14 -11.06 10.10
C LYS A 156 -17.54 -10.20 8.91
N ASN A 157 -16.76 -9.16 8.60
CA ASN A 157 -17.22 -8.10 7.71
C ASN A 157 -16.39 -7.93 6.44
N LEU A 158 -15.13 -8.35 6.41
CA LEU A 158 -14.22 -8.00 5.30
C LEU A 158 -13.85 -9.15 4.37
N LEU A 159 -14.17 -10.39 4.71
CA LEU A 159 -13.87 -11.57 3.88
C LEU A 159 -14.91 -11.81 2.77
N LYS A 160 -15.34 -10.71 2.13
CA LYS A 160 -16.40 -10.66 1.11
C LYS A 160 -16.17 -9.53 0.10
N THR A 161 -17.00 -9.46 -0.93
CA THR A 161 -16.93 -8.36 -1.91
C THR A 161 -17.43 -7.06 -1.27
N LEU A 162 -16.59 -6.02 -1.30
CA LEU A 162 -16.87 -4.71 -0.72
C LEU A 162 -16.82 -3.65 -1.81
N GLN A 163 -17.81 -2.75 -1.81
CA GLN A 163 -17.89 -1.65 -2.78
C GLN A 163 -17.63 -0.32 -2.09
N GLY A 164 -16.93 0.59 -2.78
CA GLY A 164 -16.60 1.90 -2.24
C GLY A 164 -15.93 2.81 -3.27
N GLN A 165 -15.18 3.80 -2.80
CA GLN A 165 -14.40 4.68 -3.67
C GLN A 165 -13.05 4.03 -4.00
N TYR A 166 -12.94 3.47 -5.20
CA TYR A 166 -11.71 2.91 -5.75
C TYR A 166 -10.88 3.98 -6.48
N LEU A 167 -9.84 3.59 -7.22
CA LEU A 167 -8.83 4.49 -7.81
C LEU A 167 -9.40 5.56 -8.75
N TRP A 168 -10.42 5.24 -9.55
CA TRP A 168 -11.00 6.15 -10.54
C TRP A 168 -12.49 6.44 -10.33
N GLY A 169 -12.99 6.16 -9.11
CA GLY A 169 -14.41 6.28 -8.76
C GLY A 169 -14.96 5.00 -8.13
N PRO A 170 -16.29 4.80 -8.14
CA PRO A 170 -16.92 3.65 -7.51
C PRO A 170 -16.38 2.32 -8.05
N GLY A 171 -16.06 1.39 -7.15
CA GLY A 171 -15.57 0.06 -7.50
C GLY A 171 -15.32 -0.84 -6.29
N GLU A 172 -14.78 -2.03 -6.56
CA GLU A 172 -14.46 -3.01 -5.52
C GLU A 172 -13.22 -2.58 -4.72
N ILE A 173 -13.37 -2.48 -3.41
CA ILE A 173 -12.32 -2.05 -2.47
C ILE A 173 -11.86 -3.18 -1.53
N THR A 174 -12.34 -4.41 -1.76
CA THR A 174 -12.01 -5.59 -0.95
C THR A 174 -10.49 -5.66 -0.69
N PRO A 175 -10.07 -5.91 0.56
CA PRO A 175 -8.64 -5.99 0.87
C PRO A 175 -7.96 -7.12 0.10
N ALA A 176 -6.69 -6.90 -0.24
CA ALA A 176 -5.88 -7.93 -0.90
C ALA A 176 -5.41 -8.99 0.12
N MET A 177 -5.21 -8.56 1.36
CA MET A 177 -4.57 -9.34 2.41
C MET A 177 -5.14 -8.99 3.80
N CYS A 178 -5.48 -10.02 4.57
CA CYS A 178 -5.97 -9.91 5.94
C CYS A 178 -5.11 -10.76 6.89
N SER A 179 -4.32 -10.09 7.71
CA SER A 179 -3.55 -10.68 8.81
C SER A 179 -4.36 -10.56 10.10
N MET A 180 -4.81 -11.70 10.64
CA MET A 180 -5.75 -11.78 11.75
C MET A 180 -5.18 -12.62 12.89
N GLU A 181 -4.97 -12.00 14.05
CA GLU A 181 -4.47 -12.65 15.25
C GLU A 181 -5.52 -12.80 16.33
N ASN A 182 -5.52 -13.94 17.04
CA ASN A 182 -6.30 -14.18 18.26
C ASN A 182 -7.80 -13.91 18.12
N LEU A 183 -8.41 -14.41 17.05
CA LEU A 183 -9.85 -14.39 16.80
C LEU A 183 -10.63 -15.11 17.91
N SER A 184 -11.71 -14.47 18.35
CA SER A 184 -12.69 -15.03 19.30
C SER A 184 -13.98 -15.51 18.61
N VAL A 185 -14.10 -15.27 17.31
CA VAL A 185 -15.28 -15.58 16.51
C VAL A 185 -14.93 -16.49 15.33
N VAL A 186 -15.92 -17.26 14.87
CA VAL A 186 -15.78 -18.03 13.62
C VAL A 186 -15.90 -17.06 12.44
N PRO A 187 -14.90 -16.99 11.54
CA PRO A 187 -14.94 -16.16 10.34
C PRO A 187 -16.11 -16.48 9.41
N ASP A 188 -16.67 -15.45 8.78
CA ASP A 188 -17.68 -15.56 7.74
C ASP A 188 -17.05 -15.29 6.37
N VAL A 189 -16.65 -16.36 5.69
CA VAL A 189 -15.84 -16.29 4.47
C VAL A 189 -16.72 -16.46 3.23
N GLU A 190 -16.95 -15.37 2.49
CA GLU A 190 -17.66 -15.39 1.21
C GLU A 190 -16.70 -15.41 0.00
N ARG A 191 -15.58 -14.68 0.09
CA ARG A 191 -14.52 -14.63 -0.94
C ARG A 191 -13.36 -15.54 -0.52
N LYS A 192 -13.06 -16.55 -1.33
CA LYS A 192 -12.01 -17.55 -1.06
C LYS A 192 -10.62 -17.19 -1.61
N ASP A 193 -10.53 -16.16 -2.44
CA ASP A 193 -9.28 -15.73 -3.07
C ASP A 193 -8.50 -14.69 -2.24
N ILE A 194 -9.17 -13.96 -1.33
CA ILE A 194 -8.53 -13.03 -0.38
C ILE A 194 -7.43 -13.77 0.38
N ALA A 195 -6.23 -13.17 0.44
CA ALA A 195 -5.12 -13.76 1.16
C ALA A 195 -5.28 -13.58 2.67
N ILE A 196 -5.03 -14.66 3.41
CA ILE A 196 -5.25 -14.73 4.86
C ILE A 196 -3.98 -15.22 5.56
N LEU A 197 -3.51 -14.43 6.53
CA LEU A 197 -2.53 -14.87 7.53
C LEU A 197 -3.27 -15.02 8.86
N SER A 198 -3.48 -16.26 9.27
CA SER A 198 -4.18 -16.61 10.52
C SER A 198 -3.15 -16.96 11.58
N VAL A 199 -3.08 -16.18 12.68
CA VAL A 199 -2.06 -16.34 13.72
C VAL A 199 -2.69 -16.58 15.10
N GLY A 200 -2.23 -17.62 15.81
CA GLY A 200 -2.63 -17.88 17.19
C GLY A 200 -4.09 -18.30 17.36
N ASN A 201 -4.76 -18.66 16.26
CA ASN A 201 -6.18 -19.00 16.24
C ASN A 201 -6.45 -20.46 16.56
N SER A 202 -7.60 -20.74 17.15
CA SER A 202 -8.02 -22.11 17.47
C SER A 202 -8.22 -22.95 16.20
N ALA A 203 -8.18 -24.28 16.34
CA ALA A 203 -8.47 -25.19 15.23
C ALA A 203 -9.89 -25.00 14.67
N GLU A 204 -10.85 -24.66 15.54
CA GLU A 204 -12.23 -24.35 15.14
C GLU A 204 -12.28 -23.11 14.24
N VAL A 205 -11.62 -22.02 14.63
CA VAL A 205 -11.52 -20.81 13.80
C VAL A 205 -10.82 -21.10 12.48
N ASN A 206 -9.69 -21.80 12.51
CA ASN A 206 -8.93 -22.12 11.31
C ASN A 206 -9.70 -23.01 10.33
N SER A 207 -10.66 -23.81 10.79
CA SER A 207 -11.51 -24.63 9.93
C SER A 207 -12.42 -23.79 9.01
N ALA A 208 -12.78 -22.56 9.40
CA ALA A 208 -13.58 -21.67 8.56
C ALA A 208 -12.82 -21.19 7.30
N PHE A 209 -11.49 -21.19 7.36
CA PHE A 209 -10.62 -20.86 6.24
C PHE A 209 -10.34 -22.05 5.30
N GLU A 210 -10.94 -23.22 5.56
CA GLU A 210 -10.81 -24.36 4.66
C GLU A 210 -11.33 -24.00 3.25
N GLY A 211 -10.54 -24.35 2.24
CA GLY A 211 -10.80 -24.02 0.84
C GLY A 211 -10.44 -22.59 0.41
N CYS A 212 -9.90 -21.74 1.29
CA CYS A 212 -9.31 -20.47 0.84
C CYS A 212 -8.05 -20.74 0.00
N GLU A 213 -7.90 -20.03 -1.10
CA GLU A 213 -6.83 -20.23 -2.09
C GLU A 213 -5.47 -19.82 -1.53
N ASN A 214 -5.46 -18.78 -0.71
CA ASN A 214 -4.24 -18.13 -0.21
C ASN A 214 -4.30 -18.06 1.32
N LEU A 215 -3.87 -19.13 2.00
CA LEU A 215 -3.92 -19.24 3.46
C LEU A 215 -2.54 -19.58 4.03
N LEU A 216 -2.10 -18.81 5.01
CA LEU A 216 -0.96 -19.12 5.88
C LEU A 216 -1.44 -19.16 7.33
N VAL A 217 -1.34 -20.33 7.98
CA VAL A 217 -1.70 -20.51 9.40
C VAL A 217 -0.43 -20.65 10.22
N LYS A 218 -0.32 -19.89 11.31
CA LYS A 218 0.84 -19.90 12.23
C LYS A 218 0.40 -19.80 13.68
N ASP A 219 1.27 -20.25 14.58
CA ASP A 219 1.07 -20.07 16.03
C ASP A 219 1.58 -18.71 16.52
N THR A 220 2.57 -18.12 15.84
CA THR A 220 3.20 -16.85 16.26
C THR A 220 3.53 -15.99 15.04
N ALA A 221 3.30 -14.69 15.19
CA ALA A 221 3.56 -13.70 14.16
C ALA A 221 5.07 -13.41 14.06
N GLU A 222 5.59 -13.41 12.84
CA GLU A 222 6.92 -12.91 12.52
C GLU A 222 6.79 -11.99 11.31
N TYR A 223 6.11 -10.85 11.50
CA TYR A 223 5.49 -10.12 10.39
C TYR A 223 6.47 -9.71 9.29
N ILE A 224 7.74 -9.39 9.59
CA ILE A 224 8.74 -9.13 8.54
C ILE A 224 8.95 -10.36 7.64
N LYS A 225 9.11 -11.56 8.24
CA LYS A 225 9.33 -12.80 7.50
C LYS A 225 8.05 -13.23 6.77
N ASP A 226 6.91 -13.09 7.43
CA ASP A 226 5.62 -13.38 6.84
C ASP A 226 5.35 -12.43 5.67
N PHE A 227 5.73 -11.17 5.82
CA PHE A 227 5.64 -10.18 4.76
C PHE A 227 6.47 -10.59 3.55
N ASP A 228 7.76 -10.88 3.75
CA ASP A 228 8.70 -11.21 2.68
C ASP A 228 8.40 -12.57 1.99
N SER A 229 7.75 -13.52 2.69
CA SER A 229 7.46 -14.86 2.15
C SER A 229 6.03 -15.05 1.63
N PHE A 230 5.08 -14.24 2.10
CA PHE A 230 3.66 -14.44 1.83
C PHE A 230 2.91 -13.15 1.50
N VAL A 231 2.87 -12.15 2.39
CA VAL A 231 1.96 -10.98 2.30
C VAL A 231 2.23 -10.11 1.08
N TRP A 232 3.50 -9.83 0.77
CA TRP A 232 3.90 -8.76 -0.16
C TRP A 232 3.35 -8.90 -1.58
N LYS A 233 3.03 -10.13 -2.01
CA LYS A 233 2.78 -10.46 -3.41
C LYS A 233 1.35 -10.22 -3.88
N PHE A 234 0.41 -9.95 -2.96
CA PHE A 234 -1.00 -9.85 -3.31
C PHE A 234 -1.42 -8.42 -3.66
N LYS A 235 -2.22 -8.27 -4.70
CA LYS A 235 -2.98 -7.05 -4.98
C LYS A 235 -4.40 -7.38 -5.43
N MET A 236 -5.38 -6.58 -5.01
CA MET A 236 -6.77 -6.65 -5.45
C MET A 236 -6.98 -5.66 -6.60
N TRP A 237 -6.64 -6.05 -7.81
CA TRP A 237 -6.75 -5.20 -8.99
C TRP A 237 -8.15 -5.34 -9.63
N CYS A 238 -8.97 -4.30 -9.51
CA CYS A 238 -10.31 -4.26 -10.10
C CYS A 238 -11.18 -5.49 -9.75
N GLY A 239 -11.14 -5.90 -8.48
CA GLY A 239 -11.92 -7.04 -7.94
C GLY A 239 -11.31 -8.42 -8.15
N LYS A 240 -10.09 -8.50 -8.70
CA LYS A 240 -9.34 -9.75 -8.90
C LYS A 240 -8.04 -9.73 -8.11
N ILE A 241 -7.77 -10.81 -7.39
CA ILE A 241 -6.45 -11.04 -6.82
C ILE A 241 -5.46 -11.30 -7.96
N GLU A 242 -4.42 -10.48 -8.02
CA GLU A 242 -3.27 -10.62 -8.89
C GLU A 242 -2.00 -10.75 -8.05
N PHE A 243 -0.97 -11.36 -8.65
CA PHE A 243 0.30 -11.62 -8.00
C PHE A 243 1.40 -10.73 -8.55
N GLU A 244 2.20 -10.18 -7.64
CA GLU A 244 3.40 -9.42 -7.98
C GLU A 244 4.52 -10.36 -8.45
N PRO A 245 5.35 -9.91 -9.41
CA PRO A 245 6.49 -10.70 -9.88
C PRO A 245 7.58 -10.80 -8.83
N ASP A 246 8.05 -12.02 -8.57
CA ASP A 246 9.31 -12.27 -7.88
C ASP A 246 10.45 -12.19 -8.89
N PHE A 247 10.95 -10.97 -9.14
CA PHE A 247 12.03 -10.74 -10.10
C PHE A 247 13.29 -11.57 -9.80
N PRO A 248 13.78 -11.69 -8.55
CA PRO A 248 14.86 -12.61 -8.21
C PRO A 248 14.59 -14.05 -8.64
N ALA A 249 13.41 -14.61 -8.34
CA ALA A 249 13.05 -15.97 -8.74
C ALA A 249 12.94 -16.15 -10.26
N LEU A 250 12.58 -15.08 -10.98
CA LEU A 250 12.54 -15.03 -12.44
C LEU A 250 13.92 -14.84 -13.08
N GLY A 251 14.98 -14.63 -12.29
CA GLY A 251 16.31 -14.30 -12.82
C GLY A 251 16.33 -12.93 -13.52
N MET A 252 15.53 -11.99 -13.01
CA MET A 252 15.45 -10.61 -13.49
C MET A 252 15.98 -9.64 -12.44
N THR A 253 16.50 -8.53 -12.92
CA THR A 253 16.88 -7.37 -12.12
C THR A 253 15.86 -6.25 -12.34
N GLU A 254 15.40 -5.67 -11.25
CA GLU A 254 14.83 -4.32 -11.20
C GLU A 254 15.93 -3.39 -10.70
N ASP A 255 16.39 -2.49 -11.55
CA ASP A 255 17.44 -1.51 -11.25
C ASP A 255 16.82 -0.12 -11.16
N VAL A 256 17.05 0.56 -10.05
CA VAL A 256 16.44 1.85 -9.74
C VAL A 256 17.52 2.91 -9.70
N GLY A 257 17.30 3.99 -10.44
CA GLY A 257 18.23 5.10 -10.45
C GLY A 257 17.56 6.44 -10.66
N SER A 258 18.39 7.46 -10.77
CA SER A 258 17.96 8.78 -11.19
C SER A 258 19.09 9.45 -11.97
N VAL A 259 18.73 10.41 -12.82
CA VAL A 259 19.67 11.21 -13.59
C VAL A 259 19.28 12.68 -13.47
N LEU A 260 20.28 13.55 -13.35
CA LEU A 260 20.09 14.99 -13.40
C LEU A 260 19.99 15.40 -14.87
N VAL A 261 18.90 16.07 -15.24
CA VAL A 261 18.65 16.54 -16.61
C VAL A 261 18.38 18.03 -16.61
N LYS A 262 18.63 18.67 -17.75
CA LYS A 262 18.23 20.05 -17.97
C LYS A 262 16.71 20.14 -18.03
N THR A 263 16.15 21.13 -17.34
CA THR A 263 14.73 21.41 -17.44
C THR A 263 14.45 22.05 -18.80
N SER A 264 13.54 21.45 -19.56
CA SER A 264 13.05 22.05 -20.80
C SER A 264 12.22 23.29 -20.48
N ASP A 265 12.37 24.34 -21.29
CA ASP A 265 11.55 25.55 -21.19
C ASP A 265 10.05 25.25 -21.33
N ASP A 266 9.69 24.15 -22.01
CA ASP A 266 8.32 23.69 -22.21
C ASP A 266 7.79 22.81 -21.05
N ASN A 267 8.60 22.53 -20.03
CA ASN A 267 8.17 21.73 -18.88
C ASN A 267 7.40 22.59 -17.86
N ASP A 268 6.10 22.72 -18.06
CA ASP A 268 5.19 23.47 -17.18
C ASP A 268 4.80 22.71 -15.90
N PHE A 269 5.22 21.44 -15.74
CA PHE A 269 4.89 20.63 -14.58
C PHE A 269 5.81 20.85 -13.38
N ILE A 270 6.97 21.50 -13.57
CA ILE A 270 7.94 21.76 -12.49
C ILE A 270 7.82 23.22 -12.05
N PRO A 271 7.28 23.50 -10.84
CA PRO A 271 7.18 24.85 -10.31
C PRO A 271 8.55 25.52 -10.26
N GLY A 272 8.63 26.76 -10.74
CA GLY A 272 9.85 27.57 -10.73
C GLY A 272 10.90 27.20 -11.78
N LYS A 273 10.69 26.15 -12.60
CA LYS A 273 11.55 25.73 -13.72
C LYS A 273 13.06 25.87 -13.40
N PRO A 274 13.59 25.11 -12.42
CA PRO A 274 15.02 25.16 -12.10
C PRO A 274 15.85 24.78 -13.33
N GLU A 275 17.11 25.21 -13.41
CA GLU A 275 17.98 24.89 -14.57
C GLU A 275 18.08 23.38 -14.83
N GLU A 276 18.14 22.59 -13.75
CA GLU A 276 18.21 21.14 -13.79
C GLU A 276 17.27 20.52 -12.75
N HIS A 277 16.79 19.31 -13.02
CA HIS A 277 16.00 18.51 -12.09
C HIS A 277 16.34 17.03 -12.22
N LYS A 278 16.06 16.25 -11.17
CA LYS A 278 16.23 14.80 -11.20
C LYS A 278 15.05 14.14 -11.91
N VAL A 279 15.34 13.14 -12.72
CA VAL A 279 14.36 12.20 -13.28
C VAL A 279 14.70 10.81 -12.77
N GLY A 280 13.75 10.17 -12.10
CA GLY A 280 13.85 8.77 -11.67
C GLY A 280 13.61 7.80 -12.81
N TYR A 281 14.12 6.58 -12.68
CA TYR A 281 13.82 5.48 -13.60
C TYR A 281 13.81 4.13 -12.89
N PHE A 282 13.01 3.22 -13.44
CA PHE A 282 13.00 1.80 -13.09
C PHE A 282 13.32 0.98 -14.34
N ALA A 283 14.42 0.24 -14.31
CA ALA A 283 14.88 -0.60 -15.39
C ALA A 283 14.67 -2.08 -15.07
N TYR A 284 14.10 -2.83 -16.00
CA TYR A 284 13.78 -4.25 -15.85
C TYR A 284 14.45 -5.05 -16.96
N TYR A 285 15.23 -6.07 -16.58
CA TYR A 285 15.98 -6.88 -17.53
C TYR A 285 16.38 -8.24 -16.95
N ASN A 286 16.73 -9.18 -17.83
CA ASN A 286 17.25 -10.49 -17.42
C ASN A 286 18.68 -10.39 -16.86
N ASN A 287 19.01 -11.18 -15.85
CA ASN A 287 20.37 -11.25 -15.32
C ASN A 287 21.34 -11.73 -16.42
N GLY A 288 22.50 -11.09 -16.53
CA GLY A 288 23.48 -11.39 -17.59
C GLY A 288 23.12 -10.86 -18.98
N ILE A 289 22.08 -10.00 -19.11
CA ILE A 289 21.64 -9.47 -20.41
C ILE A 289 22.77 -8.79 -21.21
N PHE A 290 23.75 -8.21 -20.52
CA PHE A 290 24.88 -7.49 -21.14
C PHE A 290 26.10 -8.38 -21.46
N ASP A 291 26.07 -9.68 -21.11
CA ASP A 291 27.23 -10.58 -21.25
C ASP A 291 27.67 -10.77 -22.71
N ASN A 292 26.75 -10.58 -23.65
CA ASN A 292 26.99 -10.71 -25.10
C ASN A 292 27.03 -9.36 -25.84
N GLY A 293 27.17 -8.24 -25.12
CA GLY A 293 27.25 -6.90 -25.68
C GLY A 293 25.96 -6.07 -25.52
N PRO A 294 25.80 -5.00 -26.31
CA PRO A 294 24.66 -4.09 -26.21
C PRO A 294 23.32 -4.78 -26.51
N VAL A 295 22.26 -4.36 -25.82
CA VAL A 295 20.91 -4.91 -25.99
C VAL A 295 19.89 -3.83 -26.40
N PRO A 296 18.79 -4.22 -27.07
CA PRO A 296 17.71 -3.29 -27.36
C PRO A 296 17.14 -2.66 -26.09
N LEU A 297 16.79 -1.38 -26.19
CA LEU A 297 16.21 -0.58 -25.12
C LEU A 297 14.80 -0.13 -25.53
N VAL A 298 13.84 -0.41 -24.67
CA VAL A 298 12.45 0.05 -24.79
C VAL A 298 12.17 1.01 -23.64
N PHE A 299 11.83 2.25 -23.98
CA PHE A 299 11.41 3.26 -23.01
C PHE A 299 9.88 3.31 -22.91
N GLY A 300 9.38 3.12 -21.70
CA GLY A 300 7.98 3.28 -21.35
C GLY A 300 7.73 4.68 -20.80
N CYS A 301 7.26 5.60 -21.65
CA CYS A 301 6.85 6.93 -21.20
C CYS A 301 5.36 6.90 -20.85
N HIS A 302 5.04 6.63 -19.58
CA HIS A 302 3.75 6.98 -18.98
C HIS A 302 3.94 8.24 -18.13
N GLY A 303 2.88 8.94 -17.75
CA GLY A 303 2.97 10.15 -16.91
C GLY A 303 3.93 9.98 -15.71
N GLY A 304 4.41 11.10 -15.14
CA GLY A 304 5.33 11.04 -14.00
C GLY A 304 4.74 10.30 -12.78
N GLY A 305 5.62 9.84 -11.89
CA GLY A 305 5.23 9.27 -10.60
C GLY A 305 4.74 7.82 -10.65
N ASP A 306 3.70 7.53 -9.86
CA ASP A 306 3.05 6.22 -9.69
C ASP A 306 2.55 5.60 -11.00
N SER A 307 2.30 6.42 -12.02
CA SER A 307 1.81 5.96 -13.32
C SER A 307 2.88 5.33 -14.22
N SER A 308 4.18 5.52 -13.94
CA SER A 308 5.25 4.79 -14.63
C SER A 308 5.22 3.30 -14.26
N MET A 309 5.06 3.01 -12.98
CA MET A 309 4.92 1.65 -12.45
C MET A 309 3.69 0.91 -12.98
N TYR A 310 2.66 1.60 -13.48
CA TYR A 310 1.54 0.95 -14.16
C TYR A 310 1.99 0.13 -15.38
N LEU A 311 2.92 0.64 -16.18
CA LEU A 311 3.44 -0.09 -17.36
C LEU A 311 4.12 -1.39 -16.95
N THR A 312 4.80 -1.39 -15.81
CA THR A 312 5.43 -2.57 -15.25
C THR A 312 4.37 -3.51 -14.65
N PHE A 313 3.64 -3.07 -13.63
CA PHE A 313 2.90 -3.97 -12.76
C PHE A 313 1.47 -4.25 -13.23
N VAL A 314 0.95 -3.53 -14.22
CA VAL A 314 -0.38 -3.79 -14.80
C VAL A 314 -0.28 -4.17 -16.28
N ALA A 315 0.47 -3.39 -17.08
CA ALA A 315 0.65 -3.73 -18.50
C ALA A 315 1.70 -4.86 -18.71
N GLU A 316 2.41 -5.25 -17.65
CA GLU A 316 3.34 -6.38 -17.62
C GLU A 316 4.48 -6.29 -18.65
N TRP A 317 4.96 -5.09 -18.97
CA TRP A 317 6.07 -4.91 -19.92
C TRP A 317 7.33 -5.68 -19.53
N TRP A 318 7.56 -5.91 -18.23
CA TRP A 318 8.63 -6.76 -17.74
C TRP A 318 8.53 -8.21 -18.26
N ARG A 319 7.33 -8.76 -18.49
CA ARG A 319 7.16 -10.12 -19.06
C ARG A 319 7.64 -10.17 -20.50
N ILE A 320 7.39 -9.10 -21.24
CA ILE A 320 7.80 -8.97 -22.64
C ILE A 320 9.32 -8.80 -22.69
N ALA A 321 9.89 -7.97 -21.80
CA ALA A 321 11.34 -7.82 -21.63
C ALA A 321 12.01 -9.16 -21.29
N HIS A 322 11.44 -9.91 -20.34
CA HIS A 322 11.92 -11.22 -19.94
C HIS A 322 11.93 -12.22 -21.09
N LYS A 323 10.81 -12.31 -21.81
CA LYS A 323 10.61 -13.29 -22.89
C LYS A 323 11.49 -13.03 -24.11
N TYR A 324 11.70 -11.77 -24.49
CA TYR A 324 12.38 -11.40 -25.73
C TYR A 324 13.80 -10.86 -25.52
N GLY A 325 14.24 -10.68 -24.28
CA GLY A 325 15.63 -10.34 -23.95
C GLY A 325 16.00 -8.90 -24.32
N PHE A 326 15.26 -7.93 -23.80
CA PHE A 326 15.59 -6.50 -23.94
C PHE A 326 15.52 -5.77 -22.60
N LEU A 327 16.09 -4.57 -22.56
CA LEU A 327 16.04 -3.66 -21.42
C LEU A 327 14.76 -2.81 -21.50
N PHE A 328 13.87 -2.94 -20.51
CA PHE A 328 12.72 -2.05 -20.38
C PHE A 328 13.02 -0.98 -19.33
N VAL A 329 12.88 0.30 -19.66
CA VAL A 329 13.06 1.42 -18.73
C VAL A 329 11.78 2.23 -18.68
N SER A 330 11.24 2.39 -17.47
CA SER A 330 10.06 3.20 -17.18
C SER A 330 10.38 4.35 -16.23
#